data_AF-A0A4W2HGK8-F1
#
_entry.id   AF-A0A4W2HGK8-F1
#
_cell.length_a   1.000
_cell.length_b   1.000
_cell.length_c   1.000
_cell.angle_alpha   90.00
_cell.angle_beta   90.00
_cell.angle_gamma   90.00
#
_symmetry.space_group_name_H-M   'P 1'
#
loop_
_entity.id
_entity.type
_entity.pdbx_description
1 polymer ?
#
loop_
_entity_poly.entity_id
_entity_poly.type
_entity_poly.pdbx_seq_one_letter_code
_entity_poly.pdbx_strand_id
1 'polypeptide(L)' 'IMMDTRYVLCVWKGRFWPAKVLSRPSVSPQQKRKRALSLEVQILSIDEKIRVKKTKIKTLKESMIESISTSLAAQPQEHT' A
#
# COMPACT_ATOMS: atom_id res chain seq x y z
N ILE A 1 15.78 4.82 15.94
CA ILE A 1 14.36 4.39 16.00
C ILE A 1 13.94 4.10 14.57
N MET A 2 13.94 2.82 14.19
CA MET A 2 13.73 2.37 12.81
C MET A 2 12.29 2.70 12.42
N MET A 3 12.11 3.42 11.30
CA MET A 3 10.77 3.77 10.83
C MET A 3 10.00 2.47 10.58
N ASP A 4 8.89 2.25 11.28
CA ASP A 4 7.90 1.22 10.96
C ASP A 4 7.31 1.52 9.57
N THR A 5 8.07 1.22 8.52
CA THR A 5 7.64 1.38 7.13
C THR A 5 6.61 0.32 6.84
N ARG A 6 5.34 0.67 7.05
CA ARG A 6 4.22 -0.20 6.72
C ARG A 6 4.05 -0.24 5.20
N TYR A 7 4.13 -1.42 4.63
CA TYR A 7 3.74 -1.70 3.25
C TYR A 7 2.25 -2.05 3.20
N VAL A 8 1.57 -1.53 2.18
CA VAL A 8 0.12 -1.69 2.01
C VAL A 8 -0.22 -1.88 0.55
N LEU A 9 -1.41 -2.42 0.28
CA LEU A 9 -2.04 -2.34 -1.04
C LEU A 9 -2.97 -1.13 -1.06
N CYS A 10 -2.77 -0.21 -2.00
CA CYS A 10 -3.67 0.91 -2.22
C CYS A 10 -4.39 0.79 -3.56
N VAL A 11 -5.65 1.23 -3.62
CA VAL A 11 -6.37 1.34 -4.90
C VAL A 11 -5.93 2.61 -5.62
N TRP A 12 -5.35 2.45 -6.81
CA TRP A 12 -4.99 3.55 -7.71
C TRP A 12 -5.36 3.18 -9.15
N LYS A 13 -6.02 4.10 -9.86
CA LYS A 13 -6.56 3.90 -11.22
C LYS A 13 -7.36 2.58 -11.37
N GLY A 14 -8.15 2.23 -10.37
CA GLY A 14 -9.02 1.05 -10.36
C GLY A 14 -8.33 -0.29 -10.05
N ARG A 15 -7.01 -0.31 -9.84
CA ARG A 15 -6.25 -1.53 -9.50
C ARG A 15 -5.60 -1.43 -8.12
N PHE A 16 -5.27 -2.58 -7.52
CA PHE A 16 -4.45 -2.62 -6.31
C PHE A 16 -2.98 -2.49 -6.69
N TRP A 17 -2.29 -1.60 -6.00
CA TRP A 17 -0.87 -1.35 -6.18
C TRP A 17 -0.13 -1.52 -4.86
N PRO A 18 1.06 -2.15 -4.86
CA PRO A 18 1.92 -2.20 -3.70
C PRO A 18 2.51 -0.82 -3.44
N ALA A 19 2.38 -0.35 -2.20
CA ALA A 19 2.80 0.98 -1.82
C ALA A 19 3.45 1.02 -0.42
N LYS A 20 4.42 1.91 -0.26
CA LYS A 20 5.07 2.22 1.02
C LYS A 20 4.35 3.39 1.67
N VAL A 21 3.96 3.25 2.93
CA VAL A 21 3.41 4.39 3.69
C VAL A 21 4.53 5.38 3.97
N LEU A 22 4.34 6.60 3.49
CA LEU A 22 5.20 7.73 3.82
C LEU A 22 4.70 8.28 5.18
N SER A 23 5.60 8.47 6.12
CA SER A 23 5.33 8.67 7.55
C SER A 23 4.18 9.64 7.89
N ARG A 24 3.53 9.36 9.04
CA ARG A 24 2.36 10.06 9.59
C ARG A 24 2.57 11.59 9.63
N PRO A 25 1.58 12.40 9.24
CA PRO A 25 1.71 13.86 9.30
C PRO A 25 1.88 14.31 10.76
N SER A 26 3.01 14.93 11.08
CA SER A 26 3.28 15.61 12.33
C SER A 26 2.55 16.96 12.35
N VAL A 27 1.23 17.00 12.59
CA VAL A 27 0.56 18.32 12.63
C VAL A 27 -0.70 18.44 13.50
N SER A 28 -0.92 19.71 13.87
CA SER A 28 -1.79 20.35 14.85
C SER A 28 -3.27 19.89 14.92
N PRO A 29 -3.97 20.19 16.05
CA PRO A 29 -5.32 19.68 16.33
C PRO A 29 -6.37 19.95 15.24
N GLN A 30 -6.27 21.07 14.51
CA GLN A 30 -7.25 21.46 13.48
C GLN A 30 -7.18 20.61 12.20
N GLN A 31 -6.01 20.07 11.83
CA GLN A 31 -5.89 19.20 10.65
C GLN A 31 -6.22 17.72 10.94
N LYS A 32 -6.42 17.34 12.21
CA LYS A 32 -6.67 15.95 12.63
C LYS A 32 -7.90 15.33 11.95
N ARG A 33 -9.03 16.05 11.85
CA ARG A 33 -10.28 15.46 11.29
C ARG A 33 -10.20 15.13 9.80
N LYS A 34 -9.72 16.05 8.95
CA LYS A 34 -9.63 15.82 7.48
C LYS A 34 -8.50 14.85 7.11
N ARG A 35 -7.36 14.87 7.82
CA ARG A 35 -6.23 13.96 7.56
C ARG A 35 -6.34 12.60 8.27
N ALA A 36 -7.25 12.43 9.24
CA ALA A 36 -7.51 11.13 9.87
C ALA A 36 -8.03 10.06 8.89
N LEU A 37 -8.63 10.46 7.76
CA LEU A 37 -9.27 9.55 6.82
C LEU A 37 -8.40 9.17 5.61
N SER A 38 -7.21 9.74 5.46
CA SER A 38 -6.30 9.45 4.33
C SER A 38 -4.86 9.23 4.77
N LEU A 39 -4.10 8.50 3.97
CA LEU A 39 -2.68 8.26 4.14
C LEU A 39 -1.93 8.64 2.86
N GLU A 40 -0.70 9.09 3.03
CA GLU A 40 0.21 9.36 1.95
C GLU A 40 1.09 8.13 1.72
N VAL A 41 1.15 7.66 0.48
CA VAL A 41 1.84 6.43 0.12
C VAL A 41 2.62 6.65 -1.17
N GLN A 42 3.71 5.92 -1.35
CA GLN A 42 4.49 5.85 -2.58
C GLN A 42 4.24 4.50 -3.25
N ILE A 43 3.78 4.50 -4.49
CA ILE A 43 3.62 3.28 -5.29
C ILE A 43 5.00 2.75 -5.64
N LEU A 44 5.28 1.48 -5.31
CA LEU A 44 6.63 0.93 -5.47
C LEU A 44 7.06 0.76 -6.92
N SER A 45 6.13 0.53 -7.84
CA SER A 45 6.46 0.23 -9.24
C SER A 45 6.84 1.45 -10.07
N ILE A 46 6.43 2.65 -9.65
CA ILE A 46 6.56 3.89 -10.45
C ILE A 46 7.00 5.09 -9.60
N ASP A 47 7.32 4.86 -8.32
CA ASP A 47 7.71 5.87 -7.34
C ASP A 47 6.77 7.07 -7.17
N GLU A 48 5.51 6.94 -7.64
CA GLU A 48 4.52 8.00 -7.57
C GLU A 48 3.94 8.12 -6.15
N LYS A 49 3.90 9.35 -5.63
CA LYS A 49 3.36 9.66 -4.30
C LYS A 49 1.92 10.11 -4.42
N ILE A 50 1.02 9.42 -3.73
CA ILE A 50 -0.41 9.69 -3.77
C ILE A 50 -1.01 9.75 -2.37
N ARG A 51 -2.11 10.50 -2.23
CA ARG A 51 -2.93 10.50 -1.03
C ARG A 51 -4.18 9.65 -1.24
N VAL A 52 -4.29 8.56 -0.48
CA VAL A 52 -5.39 7.60 -0.59
C VAL A 52 -6.23 7.57 0.68
N LYS A 53 -7.55 7.39 0.54
CA LYS A 53 -8.42 7.19 1.69
C LYS A 53 -8.08 5.87 2.37
N LYS A 54 -8.14 5.81 3.70
CA LYS A 54 -7.89 4.58 4.47
C LYS A 54 -8.79 3.41 4.07
N THR A 55 -10.02 3.68 3.64
CA THR A 55 -10.96 2.67 3.11
C THR A 55 -10.51 2.04 1.79
N LYS A 56 -9.57 2.68 1.08
CA LYS A 56 -8.96 2.18 -0.16
C LYS A 56 -7.57 1.57 0.08
N ILE A 57 -7.24 1.30 1.34
CA ILE A 57 -5.98 0.68 1.76
C ILE A 57 -6.29 -0.67 2.38
N LYS A 58 -5.52 -1.68 1.99
CA LYS A 58 -5.49 -2.99 2.64
C LYS A 58 -4.09 -3.22 3.20
N THR A 59 -4.01 -3.68 4.45
CA THR A 59 -2.74 -4.13 5.02
C THR A 59 -2.28 -5.36 4.25
N LEU A 60 -1.05 -5.32 3.74
CA LEU A 60 -0.44 -6.48 3.12
C LEU A 60 0.13 -7.37 4.24
N LYS A 61 -0.36 -8.61 4.35
CA LYS A 61 0.15 -9.60 5.28
C LYS A 61 1.10 -10.54 4.54
N GLU A 62 2.12 -11.04 5.22
CA GLU A 62 3.08 -12.00 4.65
C GLU A 62 2.38 -13.22 4.07
N SER A 63 1.41 -13.79 4.78
CA SER A 63 0.63 -14.95 4.28
C SER A 63 -0.11 -14.69 2.97
N MET A 64 -0.51 -13.44 2.71
CA MET A 64 -1.14 -13.06 1.45
C MET A 64 -0.10 -13.01 0.33
N ILE A 65 1.12 -12.54 0.61
CA ILE A 65 2.23 -12.54 -0.35
C ILE A 65 2.62 -13.99 -0.68
N GLU A 66 2.76 -14.84 0.33
CA GLU A 66 3.09 -16.25 0.17
C GLU A 66 2.02 -16.99 -0.63
N SER A 67 0.74 -16.80 -0.30
CA SER A 67 -0.38 -17.39 -1.05
C SER A 67 -0.39 -16.96 -2.52
N ILE A 68 -0.12 -15.69 -2.82
CA ILE A 68 -0.01 -15.18 -4.20
C ILE A 68 1.20 -15.82 -4.90
N SER A 69 2.36 -15.86 -4.24
CA SER A 69 3.59 -16.42 -4.80
C SER A 69 3.45 -17.89 -5.13
N THR A 70 2.89 -18.69 -4.21
CA THR A 70 2.65 -20.12 -4.42
C THR A 70 1.64 -20.35 -5.54
N SER A 71 0.57 -19.57 -5.60
CA SER A 71 -0.42 -19.67 -6.68
C SER A 71 0.16 -19.32 -8.04
N LEU A 72 1.05 -18.32 -8.12
CA LEU A 72 1.72 -17.93 -9.37
C LEU A 72 2.75 -18.98 -9.80
N ALA A 73 3.53 -19.52 -8.87
CA ALA A 73 4.51 -20.57 -9.14
C ALA A 73 3.87 -21.89 -9.56
N ALA A 74 2.64 -22.15 -9.11
CA ALA A 74 1.85 -23.31 -9.52
C ALA A 74 1.20 -23.17 -10.90
N GLN A 75 1.25 -21.98 -11.53
CA GLN A 75 0.84 -21.86 -12.93
C GLN A 75 1.94 -22.46 -13.81
N PRO A 76 1.63 -23.47 -14.66
CA PRO A 76 2.54 -23.89 -15.70
C PRO A 76 2.93 -22.65 -16.51
N GLN A 77 4.22 -22.45 -16.73
CA GLN A 77 4.68 -21.44 -17.67
C GLN A 77 4.13 -21.85 -19.04
N GLU A 78 3.05 -21.23 -19.50
CA GLU A 78 2.69 -21.29 -20.91
C GLU A 78 3.78 -20.54 -21.67
N HIS A 79 4.78 -21.30 -22.07
CA HIS A 79 5.76 -20.91 -23.08
C HIS A 79 4.99 -20.52 -24.35
N THR A 80 5.18 -19.30 -24.80
CA THR A 80 5.03 -18.94 -26.21
C THR A 80 6.24 -18.10 -26.61
#